data_AF-A0A810NCJ8-F1
#
_entry.id   AF-A0A810NCJ8-F1
#
_cell.length_a   1.000
_cell.length_b   1.000
_cell.length_c   1.000
_cell.angle_alpha   90.00
_cell.angle_beta   90.00
_cell.angle_gamma   90.00
#
_symmetry.space_group_name_H-M   'P 1'
#
loop_
_entity.id
_entity.type
_entity.pdbx_description
1 polymer ?
#
loop_
_entity_poly.entity_id
_entity_poly.type
_entity_poly.pdbx_seq_one_letter_code
_entity_poly.pdbx_strand_id
1 'polypeptide(L)'
;MSEFLTELGRLLGEDAGADPAGPDRVFLGRGAPAGREIYTVVPAIGSARLLVPHGDRRAAGVAVRNTSAPRSLKDRLRQRVLAGVFTVGAGDLVFRDRLAVGAEPSLAAFLGGLVGTPVRLSVRFGPPRANRKPVLQLIDGRGRTVAYAKMAVNELTTELITAEHRALGLLAGRDLGPVRVPEVLHFGTWAGARLLVVGALPVRGDAPPVGLTPLSTAAMRAIAEVDGVRTGPVRSSAYAERLRAQIGRLGDRPAAGLMRRALDECAGFEVPFGCWHGDWNGGNMSAHGERLLLWDFERFAADVPVGYDAVHFDLHEAVTVRGQDPVPAARATGRRAAELLAPFGLDGDAARAVAALYFAEIGSRYLGDGQDGFGQAMGRVDEWINGALAGLGGRWAALVGEKQ
;
A
#
# COMPACT_ATOMS: atom_id res chain seq x y z
N MET A 1 -0.36 -12.26 17.88
CA MET A 1 0.94 -12.15 17.18
C MET A 1 1.66 -13.48 17.11
N SER A 2 1.84 -14.19 18.24
CA SER A 2 2.42 -15.55 18.24
C SER A 2 1.73 -16.48 17.23
N GLU A 3 0.40 -16.59 17.29
CA GLU A 3 -0.41 -17.37 16.35
C GLU A 3 -0.19 -16.96 14.87
N PHE A 4 -0.15 -15.66 14.59
CA PHE A 4 0.14 -15.15 13.25
C PHE A 4 1.54 -15.55 12.75
N LEU A 5 2.57 -15.53 13.62
CA LEU A 5 3.92 -15.97 13.26
C LEU A 5 4.00 -17.48 13.06
N THR A 6 3.23 -18.25 13.83
CA THR A 6 3.12 -19.71 13.63
C THR A 6 2.46 -20.03 12.29
N GLU A 7 1.35 -19.37 11.97
CA GLU A 7 0.64 -19.56 10.70
C GLU A 7 1.49 -19.12 9.50
N LEU A 8 2.19 -18.00 9.63
CA LEU A 8 3.18 -17.59 8.64
C LEU A 8 4.30 -18.63 8.49
N GLY A 9 4.79 -19.20 9.60
CA GLY A 9 5.78 -20.27 9.57
C GLY A 9 5.31 -21.47 8.75
N ARG A 10 4.02 -21.83 8.84
CA ARG A 10 3.41 -22.87 7.99
C ARG A 10 3.42 -22.45 6.53
N LEU A 11 3.02 -21.21 6.22
CA LEU A 11 3.02 -20.66 4.87
C LEU A 11 4.42 -20.52 4.24
N LEU A 12 5.49 -20.48 5.03
CA LEU A 12 6.87 -20.50 4.51
C LEU A 12 7.33 -21.90 4.06
N GLY A 13 6.52 -22.93 4.32
CA GLY A 13 6.71 -24.32 3.87
C GLY A 13 5.52 -24.87 3.07
N GLU A 14 5.70 -26.00 2.39
CA GLU A 14 4.62 -26.69 1.66
C GLU A 14 4.20 -28.01 2.35
N ASP A 15 2.89 -28.27 2.39
CA ASP A 15 2.25 -29.49 2.91
C ASP A 15 2.06 -30.54 1.80
N ALA A 16 3.15 -30.93 1.14
CA ALA A 16 3.10 -32.05 0.19
C ALA A 16 3.06 -33.39 0.96
N GLY A 17 1.88 -33.77 1.45
CA GLY A 17 1.53 -35.18 1.74
C GLY A 17 1.83 -35.76 3.13
N ALA A 18 1.90 -34.96 4.20
CA ALA A 18 2.06 -35.47 5.57
C ALA A 18 0.91 -35.04 6.51
N ASP A 19 0.66 -35.88 7.53
CA ASP A 19 -0.40 -35.73 8.54
C ASP A 19 -0.42 -34.30 9.14
N PRO A 20 -1.55 -33.55 9.04
CA PRO A 20 -1.68 -32.19 9.57
C PRO A 20 -1.54 -32.10 11.10
N ALA A 21 -1.46 -33.23 11.82
CA ALA A 21 -1.27 -33.30 13.26
C ALA A 21 0.20 -33.50 13.72
N GLY A 22 1.18 -33.56 12.81
CA GLY A 22 2.59 -33.75 13.18
C GLY A 22 3.17 -32.61 14.03
N PRO A 23 3.69 -32.85 15.25
CA PRO A 23 4.39 -31.82 16.02
C PRO A 23 5.76 -31.55 15.38
N ASP A 24 6.20 -30.28 15.39
CA ASP A 24 7.56 -29.83 14.99
C ASP A 24 7.84 -29.48 13.51
N ARG A 25 7.00 -28.69 12.84
CA ARG A 25 7.41 -27.99 11.58
C ARG A 25 7.78 -26.52 11.78
N VAL A 26 7.14 -25.85 12.72
CA VAL A 26 7.39 -24.44 13.06
C VAL A 26 7.80 -24.35 14.52
N PHE A 27 8.98 -23.79 14.77
CA PHE A 27 9.42 -23.47 16.12
C PHE A 27 9.44 -21.94 16.29
N LEU A 28 8.78 -21.46 17.34
CA LEU A 28 8.78 -20.05 17.73
C LEU A 28 9.26 -19.93 19.17
N GLY A 29 10.44 -19.35 19.38
CA GLY A 29 11.02 -19.29 20.72
C GLY A 29 12.45 -18.80 20.74
N ARG A 30 13.14 -19.04 21.86
CA ARG A 30 14.58 -18.74 22.00
C ARG A 30 15.40 -19.94 21.58
N GLY A 31 16.47 -19.71 20.82
CA GLY A 31 17.26 -20.78 20.20
C GLY A 31 16.65 -21.25 18.88
N ALA A 32 17.33 -22.12 18.15
CA ALA A 32 16.82 -22.65 16.89
C ALA A 32 17.26 -24.10 16.69
N PRO A 33 16.35 -25.03 16.35
CA PRO A 33 16.69 -26.39 15.98
C PRO A 33 17.59 -26.42 14.74
N ALA A 34 18.61 -27.29 14.73
CA ALA A 34 19.50 -27.47 13.58
C ALA A 34 18.74 -28.03 12.36
N GLY A 35 19.23 -27.75 11.14
CA GLY A 35 18.67 -28.29 9.89
C GLY A 35 17.38 -27.62 9.39
N ARG A 36 16.97 -26.49 9.97
CA ARG A 36 15.79 -25.70 9.56
C ARG A 36 16.18 -24.36 8.96
N GLU A 37 15.30 -23.74 8.18
CA GLU A 37 15.45 -22.34 7.81
C GLU A 37 15.09 -21.48 9.03
N ILE A 38 16.00 -20.58 9.43
CA ILE A 38 15.86 -19.83 10.69
C ILE A 38 15.79 -18.34 10.38
N TYR A 39 14.84 -17.68 11.02
CA TYR A 39 14.63 -16.26 10.96
C TYR A 39 14.79 -15.63 12.35
N THR A 40 15.50 -14.52 12.43
CA THR A 40 15.55 -13.66 13.61
C THR A 40 14.30 -12.78 13.64
N VAL A 41 13.55 -12.84 14.74
CA VAL A 41 12.31 -12.08 14.93
C VAL A 41 12.64 -10.70 15.51
N VAL A 42 12.19 -9.64 14.85
CA VAL A 42 12.50 -8.26 15.22
C VAL A 42 11.24 -7.45 15.53
N PRO A 43 11.16 -6.75 16.68
CA PRO A 43 12.12 -6.77 17.78
C PRO A 43 11.93 -7.98 18.71
N ALA A 44 10.71 -8.53 18.82
CA ALA A 44 10.37 -9.68 19.66
C ALA A 44 9.05 -10.30 19.17
N ILE A 45 8.73 -11.53 19.58
CA ILE A 45 7.52 -12.26 19.16
C ILE A 45 6.23 -11.47 19.40
N GLY A 46 6.08 -10.82 20.55
CA GLY A 46 4.85 -10.09 20.88
C GLY A 46 4.61 -8.84 20.02
N SER A 47 5.66 -8.27 19.44
CA SER A 47 5.64 -7.00 18.73
C SER A 47 6.32 -7.05 17.37
N ALA A 48 6.45 -8.26 16.79
CA ALA A 48 7.19 -8.50 15.56
C ALA A 48 6.73 -7.57 14.42
N ARG A 49 7.72 -7.09 13.65
CA ARG A 49 7.54 -6.25 12.45
C ARG A 49 8.35 -6.75 11.27
N LEU A 50 9.41 -7.50 11.54
CA LEU A 50 10.34 -7.99 10.54
C LEU A 50 10.90 -9.36 10.97
N LEU A 51 11.02 -10.26 10.00
CA LEU A 51 11.79 -11.49 10.07
C LEU A 51 13.00 -11.33 9.15
N VAL A 52 14.20 -11.56 9.66
CA VAL A 52 15.43 -11.49 8.86
C VAL A 52 16.13 -12.85 8.83
N PRO A 53 16.81 -13.21 7.72
CA PRO A 53 17.60 -14.43 7.66
C PRO A 53 18.60 -14.51 8.82
N HIS A 54 18.54 -15.58 9.61
CA HIS A 54 19.49 -15.81 10.69
C HIS A 54 20.84 -16.31 10.14
N GLY A 55 21.96 -15.88 10.74
CA GLY A 55 23.29 -16.33 10.36
C GLY A 55 23.86 -15.72 9.06
N ASP A 56 23.08 -14.96 8.29
CA ASP A 56 23.54 -14.26 7.09
C ASP A 56 23.53 -12.74 7.29
N ARG A 57 24.65 -12.20 7.77
CA ARG A 57 24.82 -10.77 8.10
C ARG A 57 24.58 -9.85 6.90
N ARG A 58 24.94 -10.30 5.69
CA ARG A 58 24.77 -9.51 4.47
C ARG A 58 23.29 -9.43 4.12
N ALA A 59 22.61 -10.58 4.08
CA ALA A 59 21.18 -10.62 3.80
C ALA A 59 20.36 -9.89 4.89
N ALA A 60 20.71 -10.07 6.17
CA ALA A 60 20.04 -9.38 7.28
C ALA A 60 20.25 -7.85 7.24
N GLY A 61 21.46 -7.38 6.92
CA GLY A 61 21.72 -5.94 6.76
C GLY A 61 20.93 -5.32 5.60
N VAL A 62 20.78 -6.05 4.49
CA VAL A 62 19.99 -5.62 3.31
C VAL A 62 18.49 -5.66 3.59
N ALA A 63 18.01 -6.68 4.29
CA ALA A 63 16.63 -6.79 4.75
C ALA A 63 16.22 -5.53 5.51
N VAL A 64 17.07 -5.07 6.43
CA VAL A 64 16.79 -3.88 7.23
C VAL A 64 16.90 -2.58 6.43
N ARG A 65 17.83 -2.46 5.47
CA ARG A 65 17.94 -1.24 4.65
C ARG A 65 16.72 -1.01 3.74
N ASN A 66 16.06 -2.08 3.30
CA ASN A 66 14.95 -1.99 2.34
C ASN A 66 13.55 -2.15 2.97
N THR A 67 13.46 -2.31 4.30
CA THR A 67 12.82 -1.39 5.30
C THR A 67 11.53 -0.61 5.00
N SER A 68 11.20 -0.28 3.75
CA SER A 68 10.41 0.89 3.31
C SER A 68 11.22 2.19 3.28
N ALA A 69 10.91 3.05 2.29
CA ALA A 69 11.52 4.38 2.16
C ALA A 69 11.29 5.18 3.46
N PRO A 70 12.36 5.57 4.16
CA PRO A 70 12.21 6.24 5.45
C PRO A 70 11.61 7.64 5.28
N ARG A 71 10.52 7.87 6.02
CA ARG A 71 9.63 9.05 5.93
C ARG A 71 10.16 10.29 6.65
N SER A 72 11.19 10.13 7.48
CA SER A 72 11.86 11.22 8.19
C SER A 72 13.36 10.96 8.31
N LEU A 73 14.15 12.01 8.59
CA LEU A 73 15.58 11.89 8.90
C LEU A 73 15.83 10.99 10.13
N LYS A 74 14.90 11.01 11.10
CA LYS A 74 14.96 10.17 12.30
C LYS A 74 14.72 8.70 11.95
N ASP A 75 13.79 8.40 11.04
CA ASP A 75 13.55 7.03 10.58
C ASP A 75 14.70 6.51 9.72
N ARG A 76 15.32 7.37 8.89
CA ARG A 76 16.57 7.06 8.17
C ARG A 76 17.66 6.64 9.15
N LEU A 77 17.87 7.42 10.20
CA LEU A 77 18.89 7.13 11.21
C LEU A 77 18.59 5.82 11.96
N ARG A 78 17.34 5.62 12.39
CA ARG A 78 16.92 4.36 13.05
C ARG A 78 17.11 3.14 12.16
N GLN A 79 16.71 3.22 10.89
CA GLN A 79 16.94 2.15 9.92
C GLN A 79 18.43 1.90 9.69
N ARG A 80 19.26 2.94 9.59
CA ARG A 80 20.72 2.81 9.46
C ARG A 80 21.36 2.17 10.68
N VAL A 81 20.95 2.56 11.88
CA VAL A 81 21.44 1.97 13.14
C VAL A 81 21.04 0.50 13.21
N LEU A 82 19.77 0.17 12.95
CA LEU A 82 19.29 -1.21 12.95
C LEU A 82 19.99 -2.05 11.87
N ALA A 83 20.18 -1.50 10.67
CA ALA A 83 20.92 -2.17 9.60
C ALA A 83 22.39 -2.38 9.97
N GLY A 84 23.00 -1.41 10.66
CA GLY A 84 24.34 -1.50 11.23
C GLY A 84 24.46 -2.69 12.19
N VAL A 85 23.51 -2.82 13.13
CA VAL A 85 23.46 -3.94 14.09
C VAL A 85 23.49 -5.31 13.40
N PHE A 86 22.73 -5.50 12.32
CA PHE A 86 22.76 -6.75 11.56
C PHE A 86 24.01 -6.90 10.68
N THR A 87 24.48 -5.81 10.07
CA THR A 87 25.68 -5.82 9.21
C THR A 87 26.94 -6.19 10.00
N VAL A 88 27.07 -5.73 11.25
CA VAL A 88 28.20 -6.09 12.13
C VAL A 88 28.02 -7.45 12.83
N GLY A 89 26.88 -8.11 12.64
CA GLY A 89 26.59 -9.42 13.24
C GLY A 89 26.11 -9.38 14.69
N ALA A 90 25.79 -8.20 15.23
CA ALA A 90 25.25 -8.06 16.58
C ALA A 90 23.73 -8.32 16.65
N GLY A 91 23.04 -8.38 15.51
CA GLY A 91 21.59 -8.59 15.46
C GLY A 91 21.12 -9.86 16.16
N ASP A 92 21.86 -10.96 16.01
CA ASP A 92 21.50 -12.23 16.63
C ASP A 92 21.74 -12.26 18.16
N LEU A 93 22.59 -11.36 18.67
CA LEU A 93 22.84 -11.17 20.10
C LEU A 93 21.77 -10.27 20.75
N VAL A 94 21.37 -9.22 20.02
CA VAL A 94 20.39 -8.22 20.45
C VAL A 94 18.97 -8.79 20.42
N PHE A 95 18.62 -9.48 19.34
CA PHE A 95 17.30 -10.09 19.16
C PHE A 95 17.42 -11.59 19.40
N ARG A 96 16.75 -12.12 20.42
CA ARG A 96 16.90 -13.52 20.87
C ARG A 96 15.81 -14.45 20.38
N ASP A 97 14.71 -13.89 19.91
CA ASP A 97 13.57 -14.65 19.42
C ASP A 97 13.82 -15.14 17.99
N ARG A 98 13.43 -16.39 17.72
CA ARG A 98 13.62 -17.09 16.46
C ARG A 98 12.32 -17.70 15.98
N LEU A 99 12.15 -17.70 14.67
CA LEU A 99 11.19 -18.54 13.95
C LEU A 99 12.01 -19.53 13.13
N ALA A 100 11.88 -20.82 13.38
CA ALA A 100 12.48 -21.86 12.54
C ALA A 100 11.39 -22.61 11.78
N VAL A 101 11.61 -22.81 10.48
CA VAL A 101 10.68 -23.46 9.57
C VAL A 101 11.36 -24.69 8.98
N GLY A 102 10.77 -25.86 9.19
CA GLY A 102 11.15 -27.11 8.53
C GLY A 102 10.20 -27.40 7.39
N ALA A 103 10.67 -27.31 6.14
CA ALA A 103 9.85 -27.54 4.96
C ALA A 103 10.67 -28.07 3.78
N GLU A 104 10.16 -29.11 3.14
CA GLU A 104 10.64 -29.60 1.84
C GLU A 104 9.42 -29.78 0.90
N PRO A 105 9.34 -29.02 -0.22
CA PRO A 105 10.19 -27.88 -0.58
C PRO A 105 9.94 -26.65 0.31
N SER A 106 10.96 -25.79 0.47
CA SER A 106 10.81 -24.49 1.14
C SER A 106 10.39 -23.40 0.16
N LEU A 107 9.69 -22.37 0.66
CA LEU A 107 9.32 -21.22 -0.16
C LEU A 107 10.56 -20.52 -0.76
N ALA A 108 11.67 -20.48 -0.02
CA ALA A 108 12.93 -19.92 -0.50
C ALA A 108 13.49 -20.70 -1.70
N ALA A 109 13.37 -22.03 -1.70
CA ALA A 109 13.78 -22.87 -2.82
C ALA A 109 12.89 -22.67 -4.05
N PHE A 110 11.56 -22.67 -3.87
CA PHE A 110 10.60 -22.39 -4.93
C PHE A 110 10.84 -21.01 -5.58
N LEU A 111 10.94 -19.97 -4.74
CA LEU A 111 11.21 -18.61 -5.21
C LEU A 111 12.59 -18.47 -5.85
N GLY A 112 13.59 -19.20 -5.36
CA GLY A 112 14.93 -19.24 -5.94
C GLY A 112 14.94 -19.86 -7.34
N GLY A 113 14.17 -20.93 -7.54
CA GLY A 113 13.94 -21.52 -8.86
C GLY A 113 13.27 -20.54 -9.83
N LEU A 114 12.27 -19.80 -9.35
CA LEU A 114 11.56 -18.78 -10.14
C LEU A 114 12.47 -17.64 -10.62
N VAL A 115 13.34 -17.12 -9.74
CA VAL A 115 14.25 -16.00 -10.10
C VAL A 115 15.58 -16.46 -10.69
N GLY A 116 15.81 -17.77 -10.82
CA GLY A 116 17.02 -18.35 -11.41
C GLY A 116 18.28 -18.27 -10.53
N THR A 117 18.15 -17.99 -9.22
CA THR A 117 19.27 -17.95 -8.27
C THR A 117 18.79 -18.32 -6.87
N PRO A 118 19.60 -18.99 -6.03
CA PRO A 118 19.30 -19.14 -4.61
C PRO A 118 19.04 -17.78 -3.95
N VAL A 119 18.02 -17.72 -3.11
CA VAL A 119 17.62 -16.51 -2.37
C VAL A 119 17.49 -16.76 -0.87
N ARG A 120 17.66 -15.69 -0.10
CA ARG A 120 17.25 -15.59 1.31
C ARG A 120 16.00 -14.72 1.41
N LEU A 121 15.09 -15.08 2.29
CA LEU A 121 13.84 -14.35 2.49
C LEU A 121 13.90 -13.46 3.73
N SER A 122 13.41 -12.24 3.60
CA SER A 122 13.02 -11.43 4.77
C SER A 122 11.53 -11.15 4.69
N VAL A 123 10.81 -11.24 5.82
CA VAL A 123 9.35 -11.04 5.84
C VAL A 123 9.01 -9.82 6.66
N ARG A 124 8.24 -8.91 6.07
CA ARG A 124 7.74 -7.69 6.72
C ARG A 124 6.27 -7.81 7.05
N PHE A 125 5.91 -7.20 8.17
CA PHE A 125 4.52 -6.99 8.58
C PHE A 125 4.22 -5.49 8.64
N GLY A 126 3.19 -5.07 7.90
CA GLY A 126 2.58 -3.76 8.10
C GLY A 126 1.99 -3.62 9.51
N PRO A 127 1.63 -2.41 9.95
CA PRO A 127 0.87 -2.21 11.18
C PRO A 127 -0.46 -3.01 11.14
N PRO A 128 -1.09 -3.29 12.28
CA PRO A 128 -2.38 -3.96 12.32
C PRO A 128 -3.43 -3.25 11.46
N ARG A 129 -3.94 -3.95 10.44
CA ARG A 129 -4.98 -3.50 9.49
C ARG A 129 -5.67 -4.73 8.91
N ALA A 130 -6.90 -4.57 8.42
CA ALA A 130 -7.62 -5.64 7.73
C ALA A 130 -6.86 -6.15 6.48
N ASN A 131 -6.21 -5.26 5.73
CA ASN A 131 -5.42 -5.58 4.54
C ASN A 131 -3.96 -5.98 4.84
N ARG A 132 -3.61 -6.27 6.10
CA ARG A 132 -2.22 -6.63 6.45
C ARG A 132 -1.85 -7.97 5.84
N LYS A 133 -0.99 -7.94 4.83
CA LYS A 133 -0.37 -9.10 4.19
C LYS A 133 1.14 -9.19 4.46
N PRO A 134 1.73 -10.39 4.60
CA PRO A 134 3.18 -10.55 4.60
C PRO A 134 3.78 -10.13 3.26
N VAL A 135 4.83 -9.32 3.33
CA VAL A 135 5.63 -8.93 2.15
C VAL A 135 7.03 -9.52 2.33
N LEU A 136 7.40 -10.40 1.41
CA LEU A 136 8.68 -11.07 1.38
C LEU A 136 9.64 -10.33 0.46
N GLN A 137 10.85 -10.11 0.93
CA GLN A 137 11.97 -9.58 0.16
C GLN A 137 12.90 -10.73 -0.20
N LEU A 138 13.17 -10.90 -1.50
CA LEU A 138 14.05 -11.96 -2.02
C LEU A 138 15.44 -11.37 -2.22
N ILE A 139 16.43 -11.92 -1.50
CA ILE A 139 17.81 -11.41 -1.47
C ILE A 139 18.73 -12.46 -2.06
N ASP A 140 19.46 -12.12 -3.13
CA ASP A 140 20.43 -13.03 -3.76
C ASP A 140 21.71 -13.21 -2.91
N GLY A 141 22.56 -14.16 -3.30
CA GLY A 141 23.86 -14.41 -2.63
C GLY A 141 24.84 -13.23 -2.66
N ARG A 142 24.57 -12.19 -3.45
CA ARG A 142 25.35 -10.93 -3.48
C ARG A 142 24.78 -9.87 -2.54
N GLY A 143 23.69 -10.16 -1.83
CA GLY A 143 23.02 -9.20 -0.97
C GLY A 143 22.21 -8.15 -1.75
N ARG A 144 21.73 -8.47 -2.96
CA ARG A 144 20.85 -7.60 -3.74
C ARG A 144 19.41 -8.07 -3.61
N THR A 145 18.49 -7.12 -3.51
CA THR A 145 17.06 -7.44 -3.62
C THR A 145 16.71 -7.65 -5.07
N VAL A 146 16.27 -8.86 -5.42
CA VAL A 146 15.96 -9.24 -6.81
C VAL A 146 14.46 -9.21 -7.10
N ALA A 147 13.64 -9.45 -6.08
CA ALA A 147 12.19 -9.45 -6.20
C ALA A 147 11.51 -9.25 -4.83
N TYR A 148 10.21 -8.99 -4.87
CA TYR A 148 9.32 -9.00 -3.72
C TYR A 148 8.18 -9.99 -3.97
N ALA A 149 7.76 -10.70 -2.93
CA ALA A 149 6.57 -11.54 -2.99
C ALA A 149 5.52 -11.07 -1.97
N LYS A 150 4.25 -11.06 -2.38
CA LYS A 150 3.09 -10.74 -1.55
C LYS A 150 2.24 -11.99 -1.46
N MET A 151 1.86 -12.37 -0.25
CA MET A 151 1.09 -13.59 -0.01
C MET A 151 -0.21 -13.25 0.72
N ALA A 152 -1.32 -13.84 0.26
CA ALA A 152 -2.62 -13.67 0.88
C ALA A 152 -2.71 -14.48 2.18
N VAL A 153 -3.44 -13.93 3.16
CA VAL A 153 -3.72 -14.59 4.44
C VAL A 153 -5.22 -14.64 4.76
N ASN A 154 -6.05 -14.03 3.91
CA ASN A 154 -7.50 -14.01 3.99
C ASN A 154 -8.12 -13.64 2.63
N GLU A 155 -9.44 -13.60 2.54
CA GLU A 155 -10.18 -13.24 1.32
C GLU A 155 -9.85 -11.83 0.84
N LEU A 156 -9.88 -10.83 1.73
CA LEU A 156 -9.55 -9.44 1.38
C LEU A 156 -8.15 -9.30 0.75
N THR A 157 -7.13 -9.93 1.35
CA THR A 157 -5.76 -9.89 0.81
C THR A 157 -5.62 -10.70 -0.49
N THR A 158 -6.46 -11.72 -0.70
CA THR A 158 -6.57 -12.43 -1.98
C THR A 158 -7.12 -11.51 -3.06
N GLU A 159 -8.18 -10.76 -2.77
CA GLU A 159 -8.75 -9.78 -3.69
C GLU A 159 -7.74 -8.68 -4.03
N LEU A 160 -7.07 -8.11 -3.02
CA LEU A 160 -6.08 -7.05 -3.22
C LEU A 160 -4.86 -7.51 -4.03
N ILE A 161 -4.33 -8.71 -3.76
CA ILE A 161 -3.22 -9.27 -4.56
C ILE A 161 -3.67 -9.55 -5.99
N THR A 162 -4.91 -10.02 -6.18
CA THR A 162 -5.49 -10.24 -7.52
C THR A 162 -5.69 -8.93 -8.27
N ALA A 163 -6.16 -7.88 -7.58
CA ALA A 163 -6.32 -6.54 -8.14
C ALA A 163 -4.97 -5.96 -8.56
N GLU A 164 -3.93 -6.09 -7.73
CA GLU A 164 -2.58 -5.65 -8.07
C GLU A 164 -2.03 -6.39 -9.29
N HIS A 165 -2.23 -7.70 -9.38
CA HIS A 165 -1.83 -8.46 -10.57
C HIS A 165 -2.52 -7.94 -11.84
N ARG A 166 -3.84 -7.69 -11.79
CA ARG A 166 -4.59 -7.15 -12.93
C ARG A 166 -4.09 -5.76 -13.31
N ALA A 167 -3.85 -4.89 -12.33
CA ALA A 167 -3.32 -3.56 -12.55
C ALA A 167 -1.94 -3.61 -13.23
N LEU A 168 -1.00 -4.39 -12.69
CA LEU A 168 0.31 -4.55 -13.30
C LEU A 168 0.25 -5.19 -14.69
N GLY A 169 -0.71 -6.10 -14.93
CA GLY A 169 -0.97 -6.67 -16.25
C GLY A 169 -1.48 -5.63 -17.26
N LEU A 170 -2.35 -4.69 -16.84
CA LEU A 170 -2.81 -3.58 -17.68
C LEU A 170 -1.68 -2.60 -18.01
N LEU A 171 -0.84 -2.30 -17.02
CA LEU A 171 0.29 -1.38 -17.15
C LEU A 171 1.45 -1.99 -17.95
N ALA A 172 1.58 -3.33 -17.96
CA ALA A 172 2.59 -4.03 -18.73
C ALA A 172 2.42 -3.76 -20.23
N GLY A 173 3.51 -3.40 -20.90
CA GLY A 173 3.53 -3.15 -22.34
C GLY A 173 2.95 -1.79 -22.78
N ARG A 174 2.51 -0.94 -21.86
CA ARG A 174 2.10 0.44 -22.15
C ARG A 174 3.29 1.40 -22.03
N ASP A 175 3.26 2.48 -22.81
CA ASP A 175 4.16 3.61 -22.57
C ASP A 175 3.64 4.41 -21.38
N LEU A 176 4.35 4.34 -20.26
CA LEU A 176 3.99 5.04 -19.03
C LEU A 176 4.79 6.34 -18.85
N GLY A 177 5.50 6.80 -19.90
CA GLY A 177 6.31 8.01 -19.88
C GLY A 177 7.32 8.01 -18.73
N PRO A 178 7.17 8.91 -17.73
CA PRO A 178 8.08 8.97 -16.59
C PRO A 178 7.90 7.83 -15.58
N VAL A 179 6.87 6.98 -15.69
CA VAL A 179 6.57 5.96 -14.67
C VAL A 179 7.27 4.64 -14.98
N ARG A 180 7.79 4.00 -13.92
CA ARG A 180 8.23 2.60 -13.96
C ARG A 180 7.54 1.81 -12.85
N VAL A 181 6.89 0.71 -13.24
CA VAL A 181 6.23 -0.23 -12.32
C VAL A 181 6.99 -1.56 -12.25
N PRO A 182 6.77 -2.39 -11.20
CA PRO A 182 7.36 -3.70 -11.09
C PRO A 182 6.84 -4.64 -12.19
N GLU A 183 7.72 -5.47 -12.72
CA GLU A 183 7.33 -6.56 -13.61
C GLU A 183 6.75 -7.72 -12.79
N VAL A 184 5.67 -8.34 -13.28
CA VAL A 184 5.12 -9.56 -12.67
C VAL A 184 5.97 -10.75 -13.07
N LEU A 185 6.64 -11.37 -12.10
CA LEU A 185 7.46 -12.57 -12.33
C LEU A 185 6.65 -13.85 -12.14
N HIS A 186 5.67 -13.83 -11.24
CA HIS A 186 4.78 -14.96 -10.99
C HIS A 186 3.46 -14.51 -10.37
N PHE A 187 2.38 -15.15 -10.77
CA PHE A 187 1.09 -15.07 -10.09
C PHE A 187 0.48 -16.47 -10.02
N GLY A 188 0.29 -16.99 -8.82
CA GLY A 188 -0.10 -18.37 -8.59
C GLY A 188 -0.43 -18.66 -7.14
N THR A 189 -0.24 -19.89 -6.70
CA THR A 189 -0.49 -20.31 -5.33
C THR A 189 0.73 -20.97 -4.72
N TRP A 190 0.91 -20.78 -3.42
CA TRP A 190 1.89 -21.49 -2.60
C TRP A 190 1.21 -21.95 -1.32
N ALA A 191 1.30 -23.26 -0.99
CA ALA A 191 0.64 -23.83 0.18
C ALA A 191 -0.84 -23.42 0.30
N GLY A 192 -1.56 -23.38 -0.83
CA GLY A 192 -2.96 -22.93 -0.92
C GLY A 192 -3.18 -21.41 -0.87
N ALA A 193 -2.19 -20.61 -0.46
CA ALA A 193 -2.29 -19.15 -0.41
C ALA A 193 -1.97 -18.51 -1.77
N ARG A 194 -2.73 -17.48 -2.15
CA ARG A 194 -2.45 -16.66 -3.35
C ARG A 194 -1.11 -15.95 -3.20
N LEU A 195 -0.26 -16.05 -4.22
CA LEU A 195 1.09 -15.50 -4.25
C LEU A 195 1.29 -14.64 -5.51
N LEU A 196 1.77 -13.41 -5.31
CA LEU A 196 2.23 -12.52 -6.38
C LEU A 196 3.71 -12.20 -6.16
N VAL A 197 4.55 -12.48 -7.15
CA VAL A 197 5.98 -12.16 -7.15
C VAL A 197 6.25 -11.10 -8.21
N VAL A 198 6.89 -10.00 -7.81
CA VAL A 198 7.24 -8.88 -8.68
C VAL A 198 8.73 -8.56 -8.62
N GLY A 199 9.29 -8.11 -9.74
CA GLY A 199 10.69 -7.71 -9.84
C GLY A 199 11.02 -6.52 -8.95
N ALA A 200 12.23 -6.49 -8.39
CA ALA A 200 12.67 -5.36 -7.58
C ALA A 200 12.95 -4.12 -8.45
N LEU A 201 12.33 -3.00 -8.11
CA LEU A 201 12.65 -1.70 -8.72
C LEU A 201 14.02 -1.20 -8.23
N PRO A 202 14.78 -0.46 -9.07
CA PRO A 202 16.13 -0.02 -8.76
C PRO A 202 16.16 1.22 -7.83
N VAL A 203 15.54 1.10 -6.65
CA VAL A 203 15.48 2.17 -5.64
C VAL A 203 16.88 2.42 -5.07
N ARG A 204 17.40 3.65 -5.18
CA ARG A 204 18.76 4.04 -4.70
C ARG A 204 18.78 4.86 -3.41
N GLY A 205 17.69 4.83 -2.64
CA GLY A 205 17.57 5.61 -1.40
C GLY A 205 17.25 7.09 -1.64
N ASP A 206 16.92 7.43 -2.89
CA ASP A 206 16.39 8.74 -3.26
C ASP A 206 15.06 8.98 -2.55
N ALA A 207 14.93 10.18 -1.97
CA ALA A 207 13.69 10.56 -1.32
C ALA A 207 12.55 10.57 -2.34
N PRO A 208 11.32 10.19 -1.94
CA PRO A 208 10.16 10.46 -2.77
C PRO A 208 10.06 11.99 -3.02
N PRO A 209 9.50 12.41 -4.17
CA PRO A 209 9.15 13.81 -4.37
C PRO A 209 8.29 14.33 -3.22
N VAL A 210 8.52 15.59 -2.83
CA VAL A 210 7.71 16.29 -1.81
C VAL A 210 6.73 17.20 -2.54
N GLY A 211 5.43 16.97 -2.35
CA GLY A 211 4.37 17.69 -3.05
C GLY A 211 4.30 17.43 -4.58
N LEU A 212 3.42 18.19 -5.25
CA LEU A 212 3.17 18.06 -6.69
C LEU A 212 4.28 18.73 -7.52
N THR A 213 5.37 17.99 -7.69
CA THR A 213 6.46 18.34 -8.63
C THR A 213 6.04 18.07 -10.09
N PRO A 214 6.71 18.66 -11.09
CA PRO A 214 6.47 18.33 -12.49
C PRO A 214 6.56 16.82 -12.79
N LEU A 215 7.51 16.11 -12.16
CA LEU A 215 7.67 14.66 -12.31
C LEU A 215 6.47 13.89 -11.73
N SER A 216 6.04 14.19 -10.50
CA SER A 216 4.90 13.50 -9.89
C SER A 216 3.58 13.80 -10.60
N THR A 217 3.38 15.04 -11.06
CA THR A 217 2.22 15.41 -11.87
C THR A 217 2.20 14.69 -13.22
N ALA A 218 3.33 14.66 -13.94
CA ALA A 218 3.44 13.93 -15.21
C ALA A 218 3.21 12.42 -15.02
N ALA A 219 3.70 11.86 -13.91
CA ALA A 219 3.48 10.46 -13.56
C ALA A 219 2.01 10.15 -13.22
N MET A 220 1.34 10.99 -12.44
CA MET A 220 -0.08 10.86 -12.15
C MET A 220 -0.92 10.95 -13.42
N ARG A 221 -0.57 11.85 -14.33
CA ARG A 221 -1.20 11.96 -15.65
C ARG A 221 -1.02 10.69 -16.48
N ALA A 222 0.21 10.17 -16.56
CA ALA A 222 0.49 8.95 -17.31
C ALA A 222 -0.32 7.76 -16.79
N ILE A 223 -0.47 7.62 -15.47
CA ILE A 223 -1.37 6.61 -14.88
C ILE A 223 -2.82 6.90 -15.25
N ALA A 224 -3.29 8.14 -15.13
CA ALA A 224 -4.68 8.48 -15.42
C ALA A 224 -5.09 8.23 -16.88
N GLU A 225 -4.15 8.37 -17.82
CA GLU A 225 -4.40 8.25 -19.26
C GLU A 225 -4.09 6.85 -19.81
N VAL A 226 -3.60 5.91 -19.00
CA VAL A 226 -3.03 4.63 -19.46
C VAL A 226 -4.01 3.73 -20.23
N ASP A 227 -5.29 3.82 -19.90
CA ASP A 227 -6.38 3.08 -20.56
C ASP A 227 -7.35 4.01 -21.29
N GLY A 228 -6.87 5.20 -21.66
CA GLY A 228 -7.66 6.27 -22.25
C GLY A 228 -8.44 7.08 -21.20
N VAL A 229 -8.90 8.27 -21.64
CA VAL A 229 -9.73 9.17 -20.83
C VAL A 229 -11.03 9.41 -21.56
N ARG A 230 -12.15 9.27 -20.85
CA ARG A 230 -13.49 9.55 -21.37
C ARG A 230 -14.17 10.61 -20.53
N THR A 231 -14.55 11.72 -21.14
CA THR A 231 -15.37 12.74 -20.48
C THR A 231 -16.84 12.35 -20.56
N GLY A 232 -17.58 12.58 -19.48
CA GLY A 232 -19.03 12.45 -19.49
C GLY A 232 -19.67 12.86 -18.18
N PRO A 233 -21.01 12.86 -18.11
CA PRO A 233 -21.75 13.28 -16.93
C PRO A 233 -21.59 12.27 -15.78
N VAL A 234 -21.40 12.79 -14.56
CA VAL A 234 -21.31 11.97 -13.34
C VAL A 234 -22.57 11.14 -13.15
N ARG A 235 -23.75 11.73 -13.35
CA ARG A 235 -25.08 11.08 -13.14
C ARG A 235 -25.20 9.69 -13.77
N SER A 236 -24.75 9.52 -15.01
CA SER A 236 -24.91 8.28 -15.78
C SER A 236 -23.61 7.49 -15.90
N SER A 237 -22.62 7.77 -15.05
CA SER A 237 -21.34 7.07 -15.04
C SER A 237 -21.43 5.77 -14.23
N ALA A 238 -20.78 4.70 -14.71
CA ALA A 238 -20.58 3.48 -13.94
C ALA A 238 -19.84 3.76 -12.60
N TYR A 239 -19.01 4.80 -12.57
CA TYR A 239 -18.38 5.31 -11.36
C TYR A 239 -19.41 5.69 -10.29
N ALA A 240 -20.38 6.55 -10.63
CA ALA A 240 -21.39 7.01 -9.69
C ALA A 240 -22.27 5.86 -9.17
N GLU A 241 -22.58 4.87 -10.00
CA GLU A 241 -23.29 3.66 -9.59
C GLU A 241 -22.50 2.85 -8.56
N ARG A 242 -21.20 2.59 -8.83
CA ARG A 242 -20.32 1.89 -7.89
C ARG A 242 -20.17 2.65 -6.57
N LEU A 243 -19.95 3.96 -6.61
CA LEU A 243 -19.82 4.78 -5.41
C LEU A 243 -21.12 4.80 -4.61
N ARG A 244 -22.29 4.90 -5.26
CA ARG A 244 -23.59 4.81 -4.58
C ARG A 244 -23.78 3.47 -3.87
N ALA A 245 -23.41 2.37 -4.52
CA ALA A 245 -23.47 1.03 -3.92
C ALA A 245 -22.50 0.90 -2.73
N GLN A 246 -21.29 1.45 -2.85
CA GLN A 246 -20.29 1.48 -1.77
C GLN A 246 -20.80 2.26 -0.55
N ILE A 247 -21.33 3.46 -0.76
CA ILE A 247 -21.91 4.27 0.31
C ILE A 247 -23.14 3.56 0.92
N GLY A 248 -23.97 2.90 0.10
CA GLY A 248 -25.14 2.15 0.57
C GLY A 248 -24.80 1.04 1.56
N ARG A 249 -23.66 0.35 1.39
CA ARG A 249 -23.17 -0.68 2.32
C ARG A 249 -22.82 -0.14 3.71
N LEU A 250 -22.63 1.18 3.85
CA LEU A 250 -22.32 1.82 5.13
C LEU A 250 -23.56 2.05 6.01
N GLY A 251 -24.77 1.82 5.49
CA GLY A 251 -26.03 2.03 6.20
C GLY A 251 -26.28 3.49 6.57
N ASP A 252 -26.86 3.70 7.75
CA ASP A 252 -27.34 5.03 8.22
C ASP A 252 -26.27 5.89 8.89
N ARG A 253 -24.98 5.59 8.68
CA ARG A 253 -23.88 6.41 9.22
C ARG A 253 -24.02 7.87 8.77
N PRO A 254 -23.79 8.87 9.65
CA PRO A 254 -23.84 10.29 9.28
C PRO A 254 -22.93 10.63 8.10
N ALA A 255 -21.68 10.13 8.07
CA ALA A 255 -20.79 10.30 6.93
C ALA A 255 -21.38 9.75 5.62
N ALA A 256 -22.06 8.59 5.65
CA ALA A 256 -22.69 8.01 4.46
C ALA A 256 -23.81 8.91 3.92
N GLY A 257 -24.59 9.54 4.81
CA GLY A 257 -25.60 10.54 4.42
C GLY A 257 -24.97 11.76 3.74
N LEU A 258 -23.85 12.26 4.26
CA LEU A 258 -23.14 13.38 3.66
C LEU A 258 -22.50 13.02 2.30
N MET A 259 -21.91 11.83 2.18
CA MET A 259 -21.35 11.32 0.92
C MET A 259 -22.41 11.18 -0.18
N ARG A 260 -23.61 10.69 0.16
CA ARG A 260 -24.74 10.63 -0.78
C ARG A 260 -25.10 12.01 -1.32
N ARG A 261 -25.27 12.99 -0.42
CA ARG A 261 -25.57 14.38 -0.82
C ARG A 261 -24.45 15.00 -1.68
N ALA A 262 -23.19 14.73 -1.34
CA ALA A 262 -22.06 15.19 -2.14
C ALA A 262 -22.05 14.57 -3.55
N LEU A 263 -22.34 13.27 -3.67
CA LEU A 263 -22.48 12.59 -4.96
C LEU A 263 -23.63 13.17 -5.78
N ASP A 264 -24.79 13.43 -5.14
CA ASP A 264 -25.96 14.01 -5.81
C ASP A 264 -25.68 15.44 -6.30
N GLU A 265 -24.99 16.27 -5.51
CA GLU A 265 -24.56 17.61 -5.91
C GLU A 265 -23.61 17.58 -7.11
N CYS A 266 -22.82 16.51 -7.26
CA CYS A 266 -21.91 16.33 -8.37
C CYS A 266 -22.58 15.76 -9.64
N ALA A 267 -23.85 15.34 -9.58
CA ALA A 267 -24.50 14.60 -10.67
C ALA A 267 -24.57 15.36 -12.00
N GLY A 268 -24.66 16.69 -11.96
CA GLY A 268 -24.76 17.55 -13.14
C GLY A 268 -23.42 17.88 -13.82
N PHE A 269 -22.30 17.50 -13.23
CA PHE A 269 -20.97 17.81 -13.77
C PHE A 269 -20.55 16.82 -14.83
N GLU A 270 -19.90 17.32 -15.89
CA GLU A 270 -19.11 16.51 -16.80
C GLU A 270 -17.66 16.48 -16.34
N VAL A 271 -17.09 15.28 -16.18
CA VAL A 271 -15.73 15.10 -15.72
C VAL A 271 -14.99 14.07 -16.57
N PRO A 272 -13.66 14.21 -16.73
CA PRO A 272 -12.84 13.18 -17.34
C PRO A 272 -12.73 11.96 -16.41
N PHE A 273 -12.99 10.77 -16.94
CA PHE A 273 -12.78 9.49 -16.29
C PHE A 273 -11.57 8.79 -16.89
N GLY A 274 -10.65 8.36 -16.04
CA GLY A 274 -9.45 7.60 -16.41
C GLY A 274 -9.10 6.61 -15.31
N CYS A 275 -7.81 6.41 -15.07
CA CYS A 275 -7.32 5.58 -13.97
C CYS A 275 -6.73 6.40 -12.83
N TRP A 276 -6.45 5.71 -11.71
CA TRP A 276 -5.62 6.23 -10.63
C TRP A 276 -4.90 5.08 -9.94
N HIS A 277 -3.82 5.39 -9.22
CA HIS A 277 -3.13 4.44 -8.38
C HIS A 277 -3.98 4.01 -7.18
N GLY A 278 -4.79 4.93 -6.63
CA GLY A 278 -5.71 4.63 -5.52
C GLY A 278 -5.08 4.61 -4.12
N ASP A 279 -3.76 4.76 -4.04
CA ASP A 279 -3.01 4.98 -2.80
C ASP A 279 -1.67 5.72 -3.06
N TRP A 280 -1.72 6.80 -3.83
CA TRP A 280 -0.52 7.55 -4.18
C TRP A 280 0.08 8.28 -2.97
N ASN A 281 1.21 7.80 -2.44
CA ASN A 281 1.91 8.45 -1.34
C ASN A 281 3.42 8.21 -1.40
N GLY A 282 4.19 8.97 -0.62
CA GLY A 282 5.67 8.86 -0.58
C GLY A 282 6.21 7.50 -0.12
N GLY A 283 5.37 6.63 0.46
CA GLY A 283 5.70 5.24 0.76
C GLY A 283 5.53 4.27 -0.41
N ASN A 284 4.84 4.70 -1.47
CA ASN A 284 4.51 3.93 -2.68
C ASN A 284 5.27 4.43 -3.92
N MET A 285 6.27 5.31 -3.71
CA MET A 285 7.08 5.86 -4.80
C MET A 285 8.52 6.19 -4.41
N SER A 286 9.41 6.25 -5.39
CA SER A 286 10.77 6.80 -5.29
C SER A 286 11.20 7.35 -6.65
N ALA A 287 11.97 8.45 -6.64
CA ALA A 287 12.55 8.98 -7.87
C ALA A 287 13.80 8.18 -8.28
N HIS A 288 14.04 8.04 -9.58
CA HIS A 288 15.27 7.48 -10.13
C HIS A 288 15.61 8.17 -11.45
N GLY A 289 16.50 9.16 -11.38
CA GLY A 289 16.74 10.07 -12.51
C GLY A 289 15.46 10.82 -12.87
N GLU A 290 15.06 10.79 -14.14
CA GLU A 290 13.83 11.43 -14.64
C GLU A 290 12.59 10.53 -14.55
N ARG A 291 12.69 9.39 -13.85
CA ARG A 291 11.59 8.44 -13.70
C ARG A 291 11.08 8.38 -12.27
N LEU A 292 9.79 8.12 -12.13
CA LEU A 292 9.13 7.78 -10.89
C LEU A 292 8.89 6.27 -10.82
N LEU A 293 9.55 5.62 -9.87
CA LEU A 293 9.33 4.23 -9.52
C LEU A 293 8.07 4.16 -8.67
N LEU A 294 7.04 3.42 -9.10
CA LEU A 294 5.76 3.28 -8.38
C LEU A 294 5.50 1.82 -8.01
N TRP A 295 4.88 1.56 -6.87
CA TRP A 295 4.52 0.20 -6.43
C TRP A 295 3.28 0.21 -5.54
N ASP A 296 2.73 -0.98 -5.26
CA ASP A 296 1.51 -1.19 -4.45
C ASP A 296 0.21 -0.75 -5.16
N PHE A 297 0.02 -1.28 -6.37
CA PHE A 297 -1.17 -1.04 -7.21
C PHE A 297 -2.42 -1.82 -6.76
N GLU A 298 -2.48 -2.29 -5.51
CA GLU A 298 -3.62 -3.08 -5.01
C GLU A 298 -4.95 -2.30 -4.98
N ARG A 299 -4.87 -0.96 -4.98
CA ARG A 299 -6.03 -0.05 -5.00
C ARG A 299 -6.25 0.63 -6.35
N PHE A 300 -5.52 0.21 -7.39
CA PHE A 300 -5.68 0.75 -8.73
C PHE A 300 -7.12 0.55 -9.23
N ALA A 301 -7.68 1.56 -9.86
CA ALA A 301 -8.98 1.45 -10.52
C ALA A 301 -9.01 2.28 -11.80
N ALA A 302 -9.80 1.79 -12.76
CA ALA A 302 -10.21 2.53 -13.95
C ALA A 302 -11.61 3.12 -13.77
N ASP A 303 -12.05 3.91 -14.74
CA ASP A 303 -13.32 4.64 -14.70
C ASP A 303 -13.48 5.47 -13.41
N VAL A 304 -12.47 6.24 -13.05
CA VAL A 304 -12.50 7.17 -11.91
C VAL A 304 -12.22 8.59 -12.39
N PRO A 305 -12.77 9.63 -11.74
CA PRO A 305 -12.46 11.01 -12.12
C PRO A 305 -10.94 11.29 -12.08
N VAL A 306 -10.41 11.89 -13.14
CA VAL A 306 -8.98 12.21 -13.26
C VAL A 306 -8.58 13.23 -12.20
N GLY A 307 -7.41 13.02 -11.58
CA GLY A 307 -6.82 13.92 -10.59
C GLY A 307 -6.94 13.46 -9.13
N TYR A 308 -7.59 12.31 -8.88
CA TYR A 308 -7.70 11.77 -7.52
C TYR A 308 -6.36 11.53 -6.82
N ASP A 309 -5.34 11.04 -7.53
CA ASP A 309 -4.02 10.82 -6.93
C ASP A 309 -3.38 12.11 -6.42
N ALA A 310 -3.66 13.26 -7.04
CA ALA A 310 -3.15 14.55 -6.59
C ALA A 310 -3.81 15.02 -5.29
N VAL A 311 -5.14 14.90 -5.21
CA VAL A 311 -5.90 15.22 -3.99
C VAL A 311 -5.54 14.26 -2.86
N HIS A 312 -5.39 12.97 -3.17
CA HIS A 312 -4.97 11.95 -2.21
C HIS A 312 -3.58 12.21 -1.66
N PHE A 313 -2.64 12.55 -2.55
CA PHE A 313 -1.27 12.78 -2.14
C PHE A 313 -1.16 13.99 -1.20
N ASP A 314 -1.84 15.10 -1.50
CA ASP A 314 -1.82 16.29 -0.64
C ASP A 314 -2.35 16.01 0.77
N LEU A 315 -3.52 15.35 0.85
CA LEU A 315 -4.15 14.97 2.13
C LEU A 315 -3.29 13.97 2.90
N HIS A 316 -2.79 12.95 2.22
CA HIS A 316 -1.99 11.91 2.85
C HIS A 316 -0.67 12.49 3.38
N GLU A 317 0.02 13.35 2.63
CA GLU A 317 1.22 14.04 3.13
C GLU A 317 0.91 14.93 4.36
N ALA A 318 -0.20 15.67 4.32
CA ALA A 318 -0.61 16.54 5.43
C ALA A 318 -0.73 15.76 6.74
N VAL A 319 -1.43 14.63 6.70
CA VAL A 319 -1.72 13.84 7.89
C VAL A 319 -0.54 12.96 8.29
N THR A 320 0.07 12.26 7.35
CA THR A 320 1.03 11.18 7.68
C THR A 320 2.49 11.62 7.70
N VAL A 321 2.84 12.70 6.98
CA VAL A 321 4.21 13.22 6.91
C VAL A 321 4.33 14.47 7.78
N ARG A 322 3.40 15.41 7.65
CA ARG A 322 3.39 16.67 8.43
C ARG A 322 2.71 16.53 9.80
N GLY A 323 2.06 15.41 10.08
CA GLY A 323 1.45 15.12 11.37
C GLY A 323 0.27 16.03 11.72
N GLN A 324 -0.39 16.60 10.72
CA GLN A 324 -1.55 17.47 10.93
C GLN A 324 -2.76 16.66 11.37
N ASP A 325 -3.65 17.28 12.16
CA ASP A 325 -4.95 16.68 12.44
C ASP A 325 -5.74 16.51 11.11
N PRO A 326 -6.38 15.35 10.88
CA PRO A 326 -7.16 15.06 9.68
C PRO A 326 -8.23 16.10 9.33
N VAL A 327 -8.89 16.70 10.32
CA VAL A 327 -9.99 17.65 10.05
C VAL A 327 -9.48 18.94 9.39
N PRO A 328 -8.53 19.70 9.99
CA PRO A 328 -7.96 20.88 9.34
C PRO A 328 -7.16 20.52 8.08
N ALA A 329 -6.52 19.34 8.01
CA ALA A 329 -5.82 18.88 6.82
C ALA A 329 -6.78 18.66 5.63
N ALA A 330 -7.90 17.97 5.85
CA ALA A 330 -8.91 17.75 4.82
C ALA A 330 -9.58 19.06 4.39
N ARG A 331 -9.85 19.97 5.33
CA ARG A 331 -10.35 21.32 5.01
C ARG A 331 -9.36 22.13 4.17
N ALA A 332 -8.07 22.07 4.49
CA ALA A 332 -7.03 22.74 3.71
C ALA A 332 -6.89 22.14 2.30
N THR A 333 -6.95 20.81 2.19
CA THR A 333 -6.96 20.11 0.90
C THR A 333 -8.15 20.55 0.05
N GLY A 334 -9.35 20.61 0.64
CA GLY A 334 -10.56 21.10 -0.03
C GLY A 334 -10.40 22.53 -0.57
N ARG A 335 -9.83 23.46 0.21
CA ARG A 335 -9.57 24.84 -0.25
C ARG A 335 -8.61 24.90 -1.44
N ARG A 336 -7.68 23.95 -1.53
CA ARG A 336 -6.67 23.86 -2.59
C ARG A 336 -7.12 23.01 -3.78
N ALA A 337 -8.33 22.46 -3.78
CA ALA A 337 -8.81 21.55 -4.83
C ALA A 337 -8.58 22.08 -6.25
N ALA A 338 -8.88 23.35 -6.52
CA ALA A 338 -8.66 23.97 -7.83
C ALA A 338 -7.17 24.05 -8.21
N GLU A 339 -6.29 24.37 -7.26
CA GLU A 339 -4.83 24.40 -7.47
C GLU A 339 -4.29 22.99 -7.78
N LEU A 340 -4.73 21.99 -7.00
CA LEU A 340 -4.27 20.60 -7.13
C LEU A 340 -4.73 19.94 -8.44
N LEU A 341 -5.90 20.35 -8.95
CA LEU A 341 -6.54 19.74 -10.13
C LEU A 341 -6.32 20.54 -11.42
N ALA A 342 -5.88 21.79 -11.35
CA ALA A 342 -5.51 22.60 -12.52
C ALA A 342 -4.50 21.89 -13.45
N PRO A 343 -3.45 21.20 -12.95
CA PRO A 343 -2.53 20.46 -13.82
C PRO A 343 -3.16 19.28 -14.57
N PHE A 344 -4.41 18.91 -14.26
CA PHE A 344 -5.17 17.85 -14.92
C PHE A 344 -6.29 18.42 -15.81
N GLY A 345 -6.30 19.73 -16.05
CA GLY A 345 -7.27 20.40 -16.93
C GLY A 345 -8.63 20.66 -16.28
N LEU A 346 -8.70 20.66 -14.95
CA LEU A 346 -9.92 20.93 -14.19
C LEU A 346 -9.82 22.27 -13.47
N ASP A 347 -10.89 23.07 -13.54
CA ASP A 347 -10.98 24.37 -12.90
C ASP A 347 -12.32 24.58 -12.18
N GLY A 348 -12.43 25.73 -11.49
CA GLY A 348 -13.68 26.22 -10.91
C GLY A 348 -14.49 25.19 -10.11
N ASP A 349 -15.77 25.06 -10.45
CA ASP A 349 -16.69 24.12 -9.81
C ASP A 349 -16.41 22.66 -10.24
N ALA A 350 -15.86 22.40 -11.43
CA ALA A 350 -15.54 21.04 -11.87
C ALA A 350 -14.42 20.43 -11.02
N ALA A 351 -13.36 21.19 -10.71
CA ALA A 351 -12.31 20.77 -9.80
C ALA A 351 -12.87 20.47 -8.39
N ARG A 352 -13.76 21.33 -7.88
CA ARG A 352 -14.39 21.11 -6.57
C ARG A 352 -15.31 19.88 -6.57
N ALA A 353 -16.02 19.62 -7.66
CA ALA A 353 -16.83 18.41 -7.83
C ALA A 353 -15.96 17.14 -7.78
N VAL A 354 -14.85 17.12 -8.53
CA VAL A 354 -13.90 15.99 -8.51
C VAL A 354 -13.32 15.79 -7.11
N ALA A 355 -12.94 16.85 -6.40
CA ALA A 355 -12.46 16.72 -5.02
C ALA A 355 -13.55 16.22 -4.06
N ALA A 356 -14.81 16.66 -4.20
CA ALA A 356 -15.92 16.14 -3.40
C ALA A 356 -16.15 14.64 -3.64
N LEU A 357 -16.11 14.21 -4.90
CA LEU A 357 -16.21 12.80 -5.27
C LEU A 357 -15.02 11.99 -4.72
N TYR A 358 -13.80 12.54 -4.72
CA TYR A 358 -12.63 11.93 -4.08
C TYR A 358 -12.86 11.71 -2.58
N PHE A 359 -13.35 12.72 -1.85
CA PHE A 359 -13.59 12.58 -0.40
C PHE A 359 -14.66 11.53 -0.10
N ALA A 360 -15.70 11.44 -0.94
CA ALA A 360 -16.71 10.40 -0.83
C ALA A 360 -16.14 9.00 -1.13
N GLU A 361 -15.32 8.86 -2.18
CA GLU A 361 -14.65 7.62 -2.56
C GLU A 361 -13.72 7.12 -1.45
N ILE A 362 -12.77 7.96 -1.01
CA ILE A 362 -11.77 7.54 -0.02
C ILE A 362 -12.40 7.33 1.36
N GLY A 363 -13.35 8.17 1.74
CA GLY A 363 -14.04 8.06 3.03
C GLY A 363 -14.89 6.80 3.10
N SER A 364 -15.66 6.49 2.04
CA SER A 364 -16.47 5.28 2.03
C SER A 364 -15.64 4.00 1.98
N ARG A 365 -14.47 4.03 1.32
CA ARG A 365 -13.48 2.94 1.36
C ARG A 365 -12.90 2.74 2.75
N TYR A 366 -12.47 3.79 3.43
CA TYR A 366 -11.89 3.67 4.78
C TYR A 366 -12.90 3.13 5.80
N LEU A 367 -14.16 3.54 5.72
CA LEU A 367 -15.23 2.99 6.54
C LEU A 367 -15.55 1.53 6.16
N GLY A 368 -15.57 1.19 4.87
CA GLY A 368 -15.80 -0.17 4.40
C GLY A 368 -14.69 -1.16 4.80
N ASP A 369 -13.43 -0.72 4.78
CA ASP A 369 -12.26 -1.49 5.21
C ASP A 369 -12.13 -1.59 6.75
N GLY A 370 -13.04 -0.95 7.51
CA GLY A 370 -13.00 -0.92 8.98
C GLY A 370 -11.80 -0.17 9.56
N GLN A 371 -11.28 0.85 8.84
CA GLN A 371 -10.09 1.59 9.29
C GLN A 371 -10.32 2.42 10.55
N ASP A 372 -11.57 2.78 10.85
CA ASP A 372 -12.03 3.38 12.10
C ASP A 372 -11.69 2.48 13.31
N GLY A 373 -11.77 1.16 13.14
CA GLY A 373 -11.44 0.18 14.18
C GLY A 373 -9.95 0.02 14.50
N PHE A 374 -9.05 0.58 13.68
CA PHE A 374 -7.59 0.42 13.83
C PHE A 374 -6.87 1.67 14.35
N GLY A 375 -7.61 2.71 14.76
CA GLY A 375 -7.05 3.93 15.35
C GLY A 375 -6.12 4.72 14.42
N GLN A 376 -6.23 4.52 13.10
CA GLN A 376 -5.49 5.32 12.12
C GLN A 376 -6.12 6.71 12.02
N ALA A 377 -5.29 7.76 11.96
CA ALA A 377 -5.77 9.14 11.93
C ALA A 377 -6.80 9.38 10.81
N MET A 378 -6.55 8.85 9.61
CA MET A 378 -7.46 8.92 8.46
C MET A 378 -8.74 8.07 8.59
N GLY A 379 -8.79 7.14 9.56
CA GLY A 379 -9.98 6.32 9.85
C GLY A 379 -11.12 7.10 10.51
N ARG A 380 -10.88 8.32 11.02
CA ARG A 380 -11.89 9.21 11.63
C ARG A 380 -12.75 9.93 10.58
N VAL A 381 -13.35 9.17 9.66
CA VAL A 381 -14.03 9.70 8.47
C VAL A 381 -15.17 10.65 8.83
N ASP A 382 -15.99 10.31 9.84
CA ASP A 382 -17.09 11.15 10.31
C ASP A 382 -16.63 12.56 10.75
N GLU A 383 -15.37 12.70 11.21
CA GLU A 383 -14.83 13.99 11.64
C GLU A 383 -14.31 14.80 10.44
N TRP A 384 -13.44 14.22 9.62
CA TRP A 384 -12.71 14.99 8.61
C TRP A 384 -13.52 15.28 7.34
N ILE A 385 -14.53 14.47 7.00
CA ILE A 385 -15.32 14.68 5.78
C ILE A 385 -16.11 16.00 5.81
N ASN A 386 -16.59 16.41 6.99
CA ASN A 386 -17.23 17.71 7.18
C ASN A 386 -16.25 18.85 6.89
N GLY A 387 -15.03 18.75 7.42
CA GLY A 387 -13.96 19.71 7.14
C GLY A 387 -13.62 19.76 5.66
N ALA A 388 -13.54 18.60 5.00
CA ALA A 388 -13.23 18.46 3.59
C ALA A 388 -14.25 19.20 2.70
N LEU A 389 -15.55 18.91 2.86
CA LEU A 389 -16.60 19.53 2.06
C LEU A 389 -16.80 21.01 2.39
N ALA A 390 -16.64 21.41 3.66
CA ALA A 390 -16.63 22.82 4.03
C ALA A 390 -15.46 23.59 3.40
N GLY A 391 -14.30 22.94 3.24
CA GLY A 391 -13.12 23.50 2.58
C GLY A 391 -13.34 23.81 1.10
N LEU A 392 -14.21 23.06 0.41
CA LEU A 392 -14.54 23.29 -1.00
C LEU A 392 -15.35 24.58 -1.22
N GLY A 393 -16.03 25.11 -0.19
CA GLY A 393 -16.85 26.31 -0.29
C GLY A 393 -18.12 26.14 -1.14
N GLY A 394 -18.88 27.23 -1.32
CA GLY A 394 -20.06 27.27 -2.19
C GLY A 394 -21.11 26.19 -1.86
N ARG A 395 -21.61 25.52 -2.90
CA ARG A 395 -22.62 24.44 -2.80
C ARG A 395 -22.22 23.29 -1.87
N TRP A 396 -20.93 22.93 -1.82
CA TRP A 396 -20.46 21.82 -0.98
C TRP A 396 -20.39 22.18 0.49
N ALA A 397 -20.04 23.43 0.82
CA ALA A 397 -20.05 23.91 2.19
C ALA A 397 -21.47 23.94 2.77
N ALA A 398 -22.48 24.26 1.94
CA ALA A 398 -23.88 24.23 2.34
C ALA A 398 -24.38 22.81 2.74
N LEU A 399 -23.74 21.73 2.25
CA LEU A 399 -24.12 20.35 2.59
C LEU A 399 -23.83 19.99 4.06
N VAL A 400 -22.84 20.65 4.67
CA VAL A 400 -22.36 20.33 6.02
C VAL A 400 -23.30 20.88 7.11
N GLY A 401 -24.16 21.86 6.78
CA GLY A 401 -25.05 22.55 7.72
C GLY A 401 -24.30 23.50 8.66
N GLU A 402 -24.95 24.59 9.11
CA GLU A 402 -24.35 25.63 9.96
C GLU A 402 -24.04 25.19 11.42
N LYS A 403 -24.06 23.90 11.73
CA LYS A 403 -23.74 23.42 13.09
C LYS A 403 -22.39 22.70 13.12
N GLN A 404 -21.34 23.48 13.38
CA GLN A 404 -20.24 23.08 14.27
C GLN A 404 -19.96 24.22 15.25
#